data_AF-A0A9X9F4A1-F1
#
_entry.id   AF-A0A9X9F4A1-F1
#
_cell.length_a   1.000
_cell.length_b   1.000
_cell.length_c   1.000
_cell.angle_alpha   90.00
_cell.angle_beta   90.00
_cell.angle_gamma   90.00
#
_symmetry.space_group_name_H-M   'P 1'
#
loop_
_entity.id
_entity.type
_entity.pdbx_description
1 polymer ?
#
loop_
_entity_poly.entity_id
_entity_poly.type
_entity_poly.pdbx_seq_one_letter_code
_entity_poly.pdbx_strand_id
1 'polypeptide(L)'
;MINQTEVTIRLQHVSQGWFLWGEDDSGTPLSVTSWKRNAFTWHSTSFYGTFLKEATFEGKQGVLLTNAQAFEYIANKPMNSFAHIQINGTITALTKDANELWDAFTSGSFVPDIEHWPKQPSWKVQNTPIEDDTLASLFSAAVNES
;
A
#
# COMPACT_ATOMS: atom_id res chain seq x y z
N MET A 1 -27.85 -18.72 -0.24
CA MET A 1 -26.69 -18.29 -1.04
C MET A 1 -26.36 -16.87 -0.64
N ILE A 2 -25.18 -16.64 -0.05
CA ILE A 2 -24.69 -15.28 0.15
C ILE A 2 -24.07 -14.90 -1.19
N ASN A 3 -24.66 -13.92 -1.90
CA ASN A 3 -24.00 -13.32 -3.04
C ASN A 3 -22.75 -12.61 -2.51
N GLN A 4 -21.57 -13.21 -2.71
CA GLN A 4 -20.32 -12.55 -2.39
C GLN A 4 -20.00 -11.63 -3.57
N THR A 5 -20.18 -10.32 -3.36
CA THR A 5 -19.72 -9.30 -4.30
C THR A 5 -18.19 -9.32 -4.33
N GLU A 6 -17.63 -9.40 -5.52
CA GLU A 6 -16.19 -9.28 -5.72
C GLU A 6 -15.79 -7.81 -5.54
N VAL A 7 -14.73 -7.58 -4.78
CA VAL A 7 -14.26 -6.25 -4.40
C VAL A 7 -12.92 -6.00 -5.07
N THR A 8 -12.86 -4.94 -5.88
CA THR A 8 -11.61 -4.45 -6.44
C THR A 8 -11.05 -3.33 -5.57
N ILE A 9 -9.88 -3.56 -4.98
CA ILE A 9 -9.14 -2.54 -4.23
C ILE A 9 -8.33 -1.69 -5.20
N ARG A 10 -8.48 -0.39 -5.03
CA ARG A 10 -7.73 0.66 -5.71
C ARG A 10 -6.86 1.39 -4.72
N LEU A 11 -5.71 1.86 -5.18
CA LEU A 11 -4.74 2.63 -4.41
C LEU A 11 -4.22 3.74 -5.31
N GLN A 12 -4.18 4.96 -4.77
CA GLN A 12 -3.71 6.13 -5.50
C GLN A 12 -2.89 7.02 -4.57
N HIS A 13 -1.76 7.52 -5.05
CA HIS A 13 -1.02 8.55 -4.35
C HIS A 13 -1.74 9.90 -4.49
N VAL A 14 -1.99 10.55 -3.35
CA VAL A 14 -2.65 11.85 -3.21
C VAL A 14 -1.77 12.77 -2.35
N SER A 15 -2.10 14.07 -2.28
CA SER A 15 -1.27 15.04 -1.55
C SER A 15 -1.07 14.74 -0.05
N GLN A 16 -1.93 13.92 0.55
CA GLN A 16 -1.90 13.58 1.97
C GLN A 16 -1.32 12.18 2.26
N GLY A 17 -0.89 11.43 1.24
CA GLY A 17 -0.42 10.05 1.37
C GLY A 17 -1.04 9.14 0.31
N TRP A 18 -1.38 7.90 0.67
CA TRP A 18 -1.95 6.95 -0.27
C TRP A 18 -3.40 6.65 0.06
N PHE A 19 -4.31 6.95 -0.87
CA PHE A 19 -5.73 6.72 -0.71
C PHE A 19 -6.13 5.35 -1.25
N LEU A 20 -6.75 4.53 -0.42
CA LEU A 20 -7.22 3.18 -0.74
C LEU A 20 -8.74 3.11 -0.66
N TRP A 21 -9.40 2.62 -1.71
CA TRP A 21 -10.85 2.40 -1.73
C TRP A 21 -11.22 1.09 -2.42
N GLY A 22 -12.45 0.63 -2.18
CA GLY A 22 -13.02 -0.56 -2.82
C GLY A 22 -14.10 -0.19 -3.84
N GLU A 23 -14.17 -0.95 -4.92
CA GLU A 23 -15.21 -0.90 -5.94
C GLU A 23 -15.81 -2.30 -6.15
N ASP A 24 -17.06 -2.37 -6.60
CA ASP A 24 -17.64 -3.61 -7.12
C ASP A 24 -17.22 -3.87 -8.58
N ASP A 25 -17.72 -4.95 -9.16
CA ASP A 25 -17.44 -5.37 -10.55
C ASP A 25 -17.88 -4.35 -11.61
N SER A 26 -18.80 -3.45 -11.28
CA SER A 26 -19.25 -2.36 -12.15
C SER A 26 -18.38 -1.10 -12.04
N GLY A 27 -17.40 -1.09 -11.13
CA GLY A 27 -16.61 0.08 -10.79
C GLY A 27 -17.32 1.04 -9.82
N THR A 28 -18.43 0.61 -9.19
CA THR A 28 -19.16 1.45 -8.25
C THR A 28 -18.44 1.46 -6.90
N PRO A 29 -18.13 2.64 -6.31
CA PRO A 29 -17.48 2.71 -5.02
C PRO A 29 -18.29 2.06 -3.89
N LEU A 30 -17.61 1.26 -3.06
CA LEU A 30 -18.20 0.55 -1.93
C LEU A 30 -17.93 1.27 -0.60
N SER A 31 -18.84 1.12 0.36
CA SER A 31 -18.63 1.61 1.72
C SER A 31 -17.41 0.94 2.36
N VAL A 32 -16.58 1.71 3.06
CA VAL A 32 -15.37 1.23 3.75
C VAL A 32 -15.65 0.02 4.65
N THR A 33 -16.79 0.03 5.35
CA THR A 33 -17.18 -1.04 6.28
C THR A 33 -17.37 -2.41 5.61
N SER A 34 -17.67 -2.43 4.31
CA SER A 34 -17.93 -3.67 3.56
C SER A 34 -16.67 -4.49 3.25
N TRP A 35 -15.51 -3.83 3.14
CA TRP A 35 -14.27 -4.47 2.67
C TRP A 35 -13.08 -4.28 3.61
N LYS A 36 -13.02 -3.21 4.42
CA LYS A 36 -11.84 -2.84 5.22
C LYS A 36 -11.31 -3.98 6.09
N ARG A 37 -12.19 -4.70 6.80
CA ARG A 37 -11.78 -5.79 7.69
C ARG A 37 -11.05 -6.91 6.93
N ASN A 38 -11.55 -7.27 5.76
CA ASN A 38 -10.97 -8.33 4.94
C ASN A 38 -9.71 -7.86 4.20
N ALA A 39 -9.67 -6.61 3.77
CA ALA A 39 -8.52 -6.03 3.07
C ALA A 39 -7.27 -5.89 3.97
N PHE A 40 -7.45 -5.67 5.28
CA PHE A 40 -6.36 -5.40 6.23
C PHE A 40 -6.15 -6.52 7.26
N THR A 41 -6.63 -7.74 6.98
CA THR A 41 -6.62 -8.86 7.94
C THR A 41 -5.21 -9.19 8.45
N TRP A 42 -4.19 -9.10 7.60
CA TRP A 42 -2.79 -9.40 7.94
C TRP A 42 -1.86 -8.19 7.84
N HIS A 43 -2.41 -6.97 7.88
CA HIS A 43 -1.65 -5.75 7.67
C HIS A 43 -1.11 -5.20 9.00
N SER A 44 0.17 -5.43 9.26
CA SER A 44 0.79 -5.20 10.56
C SER A 44 1.02 -3.72 10.88
N THR A 45 1.44 -2.92 9.90
CA THR A 45 1.73 -1.48 10.06
C THR A 45 0.50 -0.63 10.37
N SER A 46 -0.71 -1.14 10.09
CA SER A 46 -1.97 -0.50 10.52
C SER A 46 -2.56 -1.11 11.78
N PHE A 47 -1.83 -2.00 12.46
CA PHE A 47 -2.33 -2.81 13.57
C PHE A 47 -3.64 -3.53 13.19
N TYR A 48 -3.57 -4.30 12.10
CA TYR A 48 -4.69 -5.10 11.56
C TYR A 48 -5.92 -4.25 11.24
N GLY A 49 -5.68 -3.05 10.70
CA GLY A 49 -6.73 -2.10 10.30
C GLY A 49 -7.21 -1.15 11.39
N THR A 50 -6.68 -1.25 12.62
CA THR A 50 -7.11 -0.42 13.75
C THR A 50 -6.70 1.05 13.61
N PHE A 51 -5.49 1.31 13.09
CA PHE A 51 -4.94 2.67 12.96
C PHE A 51 -5.24 3.35 11.63
N LEU A 52 -6.15 2.78 10.84
CA LEU A 52 -6.55 3.35 9.56
C LEU A 52 -7.40 4.61 9.76
N LYS A 53 -7.05 5.66 9.03
CA LYS A 53 -7.82 6.91 8.99
C LYS A 53 -8.79 6.83 7.83
N GLU A 54 -10.09 6.78 8.13
CA GLU A 54 -11.12 6.88 7.09
C GLU A 54 -11.14 8.28 6.50
N ALA A 55 -11.27 8.36 5.18
CA ALA A 55 -11.26 9.61 4.43
C ALA A 55 -12.23 9.54 3.25
N THR A 56 -12.59 10.70 2.71
CA THR A 56 -13.33 10.81 1.45
C THR A 56 -12.48 11.60 0.47
N PHE A 57 -12.30 11.05 -0.74
CA PHE A 57 -11.54 11.69 -1.81
C PHE A 57 -12.33 11.55 -3.11
N GLU A 58 -12.60 12.68 -3.79
CA GLU A 58 -13.40 12.71 -5.04
C GLU A 58 -14.74 11.96 -4.94
N GLY A 59 -15.44 12.10 -3.80
CA GLY A 59 -16.72 11.43 -3.55
C GLY A 59 -16.62 9.93 -3.22
N LYS A 60 -15.42 9.34 -3.22
CA LYS A 60 -15.19 7.94 -2.84
C LYS A 60 -14.82 7.85 -1.36
N GLN A 61 -15.43 6.92 -0.63
CA GLN A 61 -15.06 6.62 0.75
C GLN A 61 -13.93 5.59 0.77
N GLY A 62 -12.92 5.83 1.59
CA GLY A 62 -11.73 4.98 1.66
C GLY A 62 -10.96 5.17 2.94
N VAL A 63 -9.70 4.73 2.93
CA VAL A 63 -8.74 4.96 4.00
C VAL A 63 -7.49 5.65 3.45
N LEU A 64 -6.90 6.52 4.25
CA LEU A 64 -5.62 7.13 3.97
C LEU A 64 -4.52 6.33 4.67
N LEU A 65 -3.56 5.86 3.88
CA LEU A 65 -2.39 5.11 4.31
C LEU A 65 -1.17 6.04 4.38
N THR A 66 -0.34 5.83 5.40
CA THR A 66 1.03 6.35 5.40
C THR A 66 1.88 5.64 4.34
N ASN A 67 3.09 6.13 4.05
CA ASN A 67 3.98 5.46 3.10
C ASN A 67 4.36 4.05 3.58
N ALA A 68 4.66 3.86 4.87
CA ALA A 68 4.93 2.53 5.41
C ALA A 68 3.74 1.57 5.26
N GLN A 69 2.52 2.06 5.49
CA GLN A 69 1.29 1.28 5.31
C GLN A 69 1.02 0.94 3.85
N ALA A 70 1.15 1.92 2.94
CA ALA A 70 0.99 1.66 1.52
C ALA A 70 2.03 0.64 1.02
N PHE A 71 3.27 0.77 1.48
CA PHE A 71 4.36 -0.11 1.09
C PHE A 71 4.12 -1.56 1.51
N GLU A 72 3.75 -1.82 2.77
CA GLU A 72 3.36 -3.17 3.21
C GLU A 72 2.19 -3.71 2.39
N TYR A 73 1.17 -2.87 2.13
CA TYR A 73 -0.02 -3.30 1.39
C TYR A 73 0.32 -3.78 -0.03
N ILE A 74 1.21 -3.06 -0.73
CA ILE A 74 1.68 -3.39 -2.08
C ILE A 74 2.54 -4.65 -2.06
N ALA A 75 3.47 -4.74 -1.10
CA ALA A 75 4.44 -5.82 -0.97
C ALA A 75 3.81 -7.16 -0.56
N ASN A 76 2.90 -7.13 0.42
CA ASN A 76 2.44 -8.34 1.11
C ASN A 76 1.02 -8.76 0.77
N LYS A 77 0.22 -7.89 0.14
CA LYS A 77 -1.20 -8.17 -0.18
C LYS A 77 -1.94 -8.77 1.04
N PRO A 78 -2.06 -8.02 2.14
CA PRO A 78 -2.43 -8.53 3.47
C PRO A 78 -3.90 -8.96 3.63
N MET A 79 -4.62 -9.14 2.52
CA MET A 79 -6.04 -9.46 2.51
C MET A 79 -6.33 -10.91 2.90
N ASN A 80 -7.55 -11.13 3.37
CA ASN A 80 -8.08 -12.46 3.64
C ASN A 80 -8.27 -13.25 2.33
N SER A 81 -7.58 -14.38 2.18
CA SER A 81 -7.65 -15.24 0.99
C SER A 81 -9.02 -15.91 0.76
N PHE A 82 -9.87 -15.97 1.78
CA PHE A 82 -11.26 -16.44 1.66
C PHE A 82 -12.26 -15.34 1.28
N ALA A 83 -11.82 -14.08 1.24
CA ALA A 83 -12.62 -12.98 0.74
C ALA A 83 -12.40 -12.81 -0.77
N HIS A 84 -13.46 -12.49 -1.50
CA HIS A 84 -13.40 -12.18 -2.93
C HIS A 84 -12.86 -10.76 -3.12
N ILE A 85 -11.59 -10.56 -2.79
CA ILE A 85 -10.88 -9.28 -2.94
C ILE A 85 -9.77 -9.45 -3.95
N GLN A 86 -9.75 -8.53 -4.91
CA GLN A 86 -8.64 -8.39 -5.86
C GLN A 86 -8.05 -6.98 -5.76
N ILE A 87 -6.82 -6.83 -6.22
CA ILE A 87 -6.17 -5.52 -6.33
C ILE A 87 -6.07 -5.17 -7.81
N ASN A 88 -6.23 -3.89 -8.14
CA ASN A 88 -6.01 -3.42 -9.50
C ASN A 88 -4.59 -3.73 -10.05
N GLY A 89 -4.49 -3.83 -11.38
CA GLY A 89 -3.28 -4.14 -12.13
C GLY A 89 -2.07 -3.26 -11.84
N THR A 90 -2.24 -1.94 -11.63
CA THR A 90 -1.09 -1.03 -11.42
C THR A 90 -0.32 -1.37 -10.14
N ILE A 91 -1.03 -1.70 -9.06
CA ILE A 91 -0.42 -2.11 -7.79
C ILE A 91 0.16 -3.52 -7.90
N THR A 92 -0.56 -4.40 -8.60
CA THR A 92 -0.14 -5.79 -8.81
C THR A 92 1.18 -5.89 -9.57
N ALA A 93 1.44 -4.96 -10.50
CA ALA A 93 2.69 -4.91 -11.25
C ALA A 93 3.91 -4.65 -10.34
N LEU A 94 3.73 -3.85 -9.29
CA LEU A 94 4.81 -3.48 -8.35
C LEU A 94 5.05 -4.53 -7.25
N THR A 95 4.11 -5.45 -7.03
CA THR A 95 4.15 -6.36 -5.87
C THR A 95 5.42 -7.20 -5.80
N LYS A 96 5.89 -7.74 -6.93
CA LYS A 96 7.04 -8.65 -6.92
C LYS A 96 8.27 -7.94 -6.37
N ASP A 97 8.58 -6.78 -6.93
CA ASP A 97 9.75 -5.99 -6.53
C ASP A 97 9.54 -5.41 -5.13
N ALA A 98 8.32 -4.97 -4.80
CA ALA A 98 7.99 -4.45 -3.48
C ALA A 98 8.18 -5.49 -2.36
N ASN A 99 7.92 -6.77 -2.63
CA ASN A 99 8.11 -7.84 -1.66
C ASN A 99 9.57 -8.01 -1.25
N GLU A 100 10.51 -8.00 -2.20
CA GLU A 100 11.94 -8.07 -1.91
C GLU A 100 12.43 -6.85 -1.12
N LEU A 101 11.89 -5.66 -1.43
CA LEU A 101 12.24 -4.42 -0.72
C LEU A 101 11.63 -4.34 0.68
N TRP A 102 10.49 -5.01 0.91
CA TRP A 102 9.86 -5.07 2.23
C TRP A 102 10.75 -5.78 3.26
N ASP A 103 11.44 -6.84 2.85
CA ASP A 103 12.41 -7.54 3.70
C ASP A 103 13.60 -6.63 4.04
N ALA A 104 14.09 -5.84 3.08
CA ALA A 104 15.15 -4.86 3.32
C ALA A 104 14.69 -3.76 4.29
N PHE A 105 13.46 -3.27 4.15
CA PHE A 105 12.86 -2.28 5.04
C PHE A 105 12.73 -2.80 6.48
N THR A 106 12.17 -3.99 6.66
CA THR A 106 11.92 -4.56 8.00
C THR A 106 13.20 -5.02 8.70
N SER A 107 14.22 -5.45 7.95
CA SER A 107 15.53 -5.85 8.50
C SER A 107 16.49 -4.67 8.74
N GLY A 108 16.17 -3.48 8.24
CA GLY A 108 17.08 -2.33 8.27
C GLY A 108 18.23 -2.42 7.26
N SER A 109 18.12 -3.28 6.24
CA SER A 109 19.16 -3.53 5.24
C SER A 109 19.14 -2.47 4.12
N PHE A 110 19.26 -1.20 4.50
CA PHE A 110 19.28 -0.06 3.59
C PHE A 110 20.30 0.99 4.02
N VAL A 111 20.69 1.84 3.07
CA VAL A 111 21.72 2.86 3.26
C VAL A 111 21.26 4.21 2.71
N PRO A 112 21.82 5.33 3.21
CA PRO A 112 21.59 6.64 2.63
C PRO A 112 21.93 6.65 1.14
N ASP A 113 21.02 7.17 0.33
CA ASP A 113 21.28 7.43 -1.07
C ASP A 113 21.94 8.80 -1.26
N ILE A 114 23.27 8.81 -1.16
CA ILE A 114 24.10 10.02 -1.18
C ILE A 114 23.88 10.88 -2.43
N GLU A 115 23.47 10.29 -3.55
CA GLU A 115 23.19 11.02 -4.79
C GLU A 115 21.96 11.93 -4.67
N HIS A 116 20.92 11.46 -3.99
CA HIS A 116 19.67 12.21 -3.81
C HIS A 116 19.59 12.97 -2.47
N TRP A 117 20.41 12.57 -1.49
CA TRP A 117 20.44 13.14 -0.14
C TRP A 117 20.50 14.68 -0.06
N PRO A 118 21.26 15.40 -0.92
CA PRO A 118 21.32 16.85 -0.86
C PRO A 118 20.01 17.57 -1.15
N LYS A 119 19.07 16.92 -1.86
CA LYS A 119 17.75 17.48 -2.16
C LYS A 119 16.74 17.15 -1.06
N GLN A 120 16.77 15.91 -0.60
CA GLN A 120 15.90 15.39 0.44
C GLN A 120 16.52 14.13 1.06
N PRO A 121 16.22 13.80 2.34
CA PRO A 121 16.62 12.52 2.92
C PRO A 121 16.11 11.36 2.06
N SER A 122 17.03 10.57 1.52
CA SER A 122 16.74 9.52 0.55
C SER A 122 17.44 8.20 0.89
N TRP A 123 16.78 7.07 0.72
CA TRP A 123 17.30 5.75 1.10
C TRP A 123 17.24 4.78 -0.06
N LYS A 124 18.22 3.88 -0.13
CA LYS A 124 18.27 2.79 -1.12
C LYS A 124 18.69 1.47 -0.47
N VAL A 125 18.36 0.37 -1.14
CA VAL A 125 18.80 -0.96 -0.73
C VAL A 125 20.27 -1.15 -1.09
N GLN A 126 21.04 -1.73 -0.17
CA GLN A 126 22.50 -1.77 -0.26
C GLN A 126 23.04 -2.52 -1.48
N ASN A 127 22.33 -3.55 -1.95
CA ASN A 127 22.81 -4.48 -2.99
C ASN A 127 21.84 -4.65 -4.16
N THR A 128 20.71 -3.94 -4.16
CA THR A 128 19.64 -4.13 -5.15
C THR A 128 19.16 -2.77 -5.64
N PRO A 129 19.41 -2.41 -6.92
CA PRO A 129 18.81 -1.20 -7.48
C PRO A 129 17.29 -1.39 -7.58
N ILE A 130 16.54 -0.33 -7.31
CA ILE A 130 15.08 -0.31 -7.50
C ILE A 130 14.84 0.33 -8.87
N GLU A 131 14.37 -0.45 -9.84
CA GLU A 131 14.17 0.04 -11.22
C GLU A 131 12.95 0.98 -11.35
N ASP A 132 11.90 0.75 -10.56
CA ASP A 132 10.69 1.55 -10.59
C ASP A 132 10.80 2.79 -9.68
N ASP A 133 10.74 3.98 -10.29
CA ASP A 133 10.85 5.27 -9.59
C ASP A 133 9.77 5.47 -8.51
N THR A 134 8.56 4.93 -8.74
CA THR A 134 7.46 5.04 -7.77
C THR A 134 7.78 4.21 -6.54
N LEU A 135 8.24 2.99 -6.74
CA LEU A 135 8.62 2.07 -5.69
C LEU A 135 9.85 2.56 -4.93
N ALA A 136 10.86 3.10 -5.63
CA ALA A 136 12.04 3.70 -5.01
C ALA A 136 11.67 4.89 -4.11
N SER A 137 10.81 5.77 -4.62
CA SER A 137 10.30 6.92 -3.86
C SER A 137 9.49 6.47 -2.65
N LEU A 138 8.62 5.48 -2.82
CA LEU A 138 7.80 4.93 -1.74
C LEU A 138 8.65 4.26 -0.65
N PHE A 139 9.63 3.46 -1.03
CA PHE A 139 10.57 2.82 -0.10
C PHE A 139 11.27 3.87 0.76
N SER A 140 11.86 4.88 0.12
CA SER A 140 12.56 5.94 0.82
C SER A 140 11.64 6.76 1.73
N ALA A 141 10.41 7.03 1.28
CA ALA A 141 9.43 7.75 2.08
C ALA A 141 8.97 6.93 3.31
N ALA A 142 8.80 5.61 3.16
CA ALA A 142 8.49 4.72 4.27
C ALA A 142 9.62 4.68 5.32
N VAL A 143 10.89 4.68 4.91
CA VAL A 143 12.04 4.75 5.85
C VAL A 143 12.06 6.07 6.60
N ASN A 144 11.66 7.19 5.97
CA ASN A 144 11.60 8.48 6.64
C ASN A 144 10.44 8.61 7.65
N GLU A 145 9.44 7.72 7.59
CA GLU A 145 8.32 7.68 8.54
C GLU A 145 8.55 6.79 9.77
N SER A 146 9.53 5.87 9.70
CA SER A 146 9.81 4.88 10.75
C SER A 146 10.59 5.40 11.94
#